data_AF-A0A2P1ECH6-F1
#
_entry.id   AF-A0A2P1ECH6-F1
#
_cell.length_a   1.000
_cell.length_b   1.000
_cell.length_c   1.000
_cell.angle_alpha   90.00
_cell.angle_beta   90.00
_cell.angle_gamma   90.00
#
_symmetry.space_group_name_H-M   'P 1'
#
loop_
_entity.id
_entity.type
_entity.pdbx_description
1 polymer ?
#
loop_
_entity_poly.entity_id
_entity_poly.type
_entity_poly.pdbx_seq_one_letter_code
_entity_poly.pdbx_strand_id
1 'polypeptide(L)'
;FGEDPYLTARLGAAYVKGLQGNDPVYLKAAACAKHYAVHSGPERLRHEFDAISSAKDLHETYLPAFKALVDAGVEAVMCAYNRTNGEPCCSNQYLLTDILRNQWGF
;
A
#
# COMPACT_ATOMS: atom_id res chain seq x y z
N PHE A 1 8.25 -6.65 -3.06
CA PHE A 1 9.63 -7.17 -2.92
C PHE A 1 9.57 -8.69 -3.13
N GLY A 2 9.14 -9.13 -4.32
CA GLY A 2 8.66 -10.51 -4.54
C GLY A 2 7.18 -10.66 -4.21
N GLU A 3 6.73 -11.92 -4.13
CA GLU A 3 5.32 -12.33 -4.02
C GLU A 3 4.83 -12.57 -2.58
N ASP A 4 5.73 -12.79 -1.62
CA ASP A 4 5.37 -13.14 -0.25
C ASP A 4 4.96 -11.89 0.57
N PRO A 5 3.74 -11.84 1.14
CA PRO A 5 3.26 -10.70 1.92
C PRO A 5 4.08 -10.46 3.18
N TYR A 6 4.51 -11.52 3.87
CA TYR A 6 5.25 -11.40 5.13
C TYR A 6 6.64 -10.79 4.92
N LEU A 7 7.42 -11.34 3.99
CA LEU A 7 8.74 -10.84 3.63
C LEU A 7 8.66 -9.42 3.09
N THR A 8 7.72 -9.13 2.21
CA THR A 8 7.53 -7.78 1.65
C THR A 8 7.19 -6.77 2.74
N ALA A 9 6.32 -7.12 3.70
CA ALA A 9 6.00 -6.27 4.85
C ALA A 9 7.22 -5.97 5.72
N ARG A 10 8.02 -6.99 6.06
CA ARG A 10 9.23 -6.85 6.88
C ARG A 10 10.28 -5.95 6.21
N LEU A 11 10.54 -6.17 4.93
CA LEU A 11 11.49 -5.38 4.14
C LEU A 11 11.01 -3.94 3.98
N GLY A 12 9.74 -3.74 3.64
CA GLY A 12 9.18 -2.43 3.41
C GLY A 12 9.10 -1.57 4.69
N ALA A 13 8.74 -2.16 5.84
CA ALA A 13 8.78 -1.46 7.13
C ALA A 13 10.21 -1.03 7.51
N ALA A 14 11.21 -1.89 7.29
CA ALA A 14 12.61 -1.52 7.50
C ALA A 14 13.06 -0.40 6.55
N TYR A 15 12.60 -0.44 5.29
CA TYR A 15 12.87 0.60 4.30
C TYR A 15 12.29 1.95 4.70
N VAL A 16 11.02 1.99 5.15
CA VAL A 16 10.37 3.23 5.65
C VAL A 16 11.18 3.84 6.79
N LYS A 17 11.51 3.05 7.82
CA LYS A 17 12.29 3.52 8.97
C LYS A 17 13.68 4.02 8.57
N GLY A 18 14.36 3.32 7.67
CA GLY A 18 15.68 3.72 7.18
C GLY A 18 15.64 5.00 6.35
N LEU A 19 14.62 5.17 5.51
CA LEU A 19 14.45 6.33 4.64
C LEU A 19 14.05 7.58 5.43
N GLN A 20 13.10 7.42 6.37
CA GLN A 20 12.61 8.50 7.22
C GLN A 20 13.57 8.87 8.35
N GLY A 21 14.45 7.96 8.77
CA GLY A 21 15.38 8.20 9.87
C GLY A 21 14.70 8.12 11.23
N ASN A 22 15.40 8.58 12.26
CA ASN A 22 15.01 8.47 13.67
C ASN A 22 15.16 9.79 14.44
N ASP A 23 15.32 10.92 13.73
CA ASP A 23 15.31 12.22 14.39
C ASP A 23 13.88 12.52 14.88
N PRO A 24 13.72 13.00 16.13
CA PRO A 24 12.41 13.18 16.75
C PRO A 24 11.58 14.32 16.14
N VAL A 25 12.20 15.19 15.34
CA VAL A 25 11.56 16.39 14.78
C VAL A 25 11.54 16.35 13.25
N TYR A 26 12.63 15.88 12.63
CA TYR A 26 12.80 15.97 11.18
C TYR A 26 12.88 14.61 10.51
N LEU A 27 12.12 14.43 9.43
CA LEU A 27 12.33 13.31 8.53
C LEU A 27 13.63 13.52 7.73
N LYS A 28 14.46 12.48 7.63
CA LYS A 28 15.59 12.46 6.69
C LYS A 28 15.09 12.55 5.25
N ALA A 29 14.03 11.80 4.94
CA ALA A 29 13.24 11.90 3.71
C ALA A 29 11.85 11.28 3.95
N ALA A 30 10.79 11.86 3.39
CA ALA A 30 9.45 11.31 3.49
C ALA A 30 9.31 10.05 2.62
N ALA A 31 8.97 8.90 3.23
CA ALA A 31 8.68 7.69 2.47
C ALA A 31 7.24 7.71 1.95
N CYS A 32 7.02 7.10 0.78
CA CYS A 32 5.70 7.00 0.17
C CYS A 32 5.39 5.55 -0.21
N ALA A 33 4.42 4.93 0.45
CA ALA A 33 3.96 3.58 0.13
C ALA A 33 3.19 3.59 -1.20
N LYS A 34 3.56 2.70 -2.13
CA LYS A 34 2.94 2.65 -3.46
C LYS A 34 3.02 1.24 -4.09
N HIS A 35 2.11 0.88 -5.00
CA HIS A 35 0.91 1.62 -5.43
C HIS A 35 -0.33 0.97 -4.79
N TYR A 36 -1.12 1.76 -4.06
CA TYR A 36 -2.26 1.29 -3.27
C TYR A 36 -3.56 1.27 -4.11
N ALA A 37 -4.13 0.12 -4.50
CA ALA A 37 -3.72 -1.25 -4.19
C ALA A 37 -3.93 -2.21 -5.38
N VAL A 38 -3.49 -3.47 -5.21
CA VAL A 38 -3.64 -4.57 -6.18
C VAL A 38 -3.03 -4.26 -7.56
N HIS A 39 -1.95 -3.47 -7.58
CA HIS A 39 -1.25 -3.04 -8.81
C HIS A 39 -0.33 -4.13 -9.41
N SER A 40 -0.50 -5.39 -9.01
CA SER A 40 0.50 -6.44 -9.17
C SER A 40 0.55 -7.10 -10.56
N GLY A 41 -0.38 -6.85 -11.48
CA GLY A 41 -0.29 -7.46 -12.80
C GLY A 41 -1.44 -7.19 -13.78
N PRO A 42 -1.49 -7.89 -14.92
CA PRO A 42 -0.31 -8.29 -15.71
C PRO A 42 0.57 -7.07 -16.01
N GLU A 43 1.89 -7.20 -15.99
CA GLU A 43 2.83 -6.07 -16.10
C GLU A 43 2.50 -5.09 -17.23
N ARG A 44 2.15 -5.59 -18.42
CA ARG A 44 1.81 -4.77 -19.59
C ARG A 44 0.52 -3.96 -19.41
N LEU A 45 -0.41 -4.44 -18.60
CA LEU A 45 -1.76 -3.89 -18.41
C LEU A 45 -1.98 -3.29 -17.03
N ARG A 46 -0.99 -3.35 -16.14
CA ARG A 46 -1.12 -2.97 -14.72
C ARG A 46 -1.62 -1.54 -14.50
N HIS A 47 -1.50 -0.68 -15.50
CA HIS A 47 -1.93 0.72 -15.43
C HIS A 47 -3.41 0.95 -15.80
N GLU A 48 -4.08 -0.02 -16.41
CA GLU A 48 -5.36 0.19 -17.11
C GLU A 48 -6.46 -0.82 -16.75
N PHE A 49 -6.07 -1.99 -16.23
CA PHE A 49 -7.00 -3.06 -15.94
C PHE A 49 -7.87 -2.80 -14.69
N ASP A 50 -8.95 -3.58 -14.58
CA ASP A 50 -9.71 -3.73 -13.34
C ASP A 50 -9.25 -4.97 -12.60
N ALA A 51 -8.64 -4.77 -11.44
CA ALA A 51 -8.15 -5.83 -10.58
C ALA A 51 -9.32 -6.43 -9.80
N ILE A 52 -9.66 -7.67 -10.12
CA ILE A 52 -10.69 -8.42 -9.40
C ILE A 52 -10.03 -9.22 -8.29
N SER A 53 -10.32 -8.84 -7.05
CA SER A 53 -9.75 -9.47 -5.86
C SER A 53 -10.87 -9.84 -4.88
N SER A 54 -10.84 -11.08 -4.40
CA SER A 54 -11.72 -11.49 -3.31
C SER A 54 -11.36 -10.71 -2.04
N ALA A 55 -12.31 -10.57 -1.11
CA ALA A 55 -12.01 -9.95 0.19
C ALA A 55 -10.86 -10.68 0.91
N LYS A 56 -10.82 -12.01 0.80
CA LYS A 56 -9.75 -12.83 1.36
C LYS A 56 -8.38 -12.48 0.76
N ASP A 57 -8.26 -12.50 -0.56
CA ASP A 57 -6.98 -12.21 -1.23
C ASP A 57 -6.53 -10.76 -0.99
N LEU A 58 -7.47 -9.82 -1.00
CA LEU A 58 -7.19 -8.43 -0.68
C LEU A 58 -6.55 -8.31 0.71
N HIS A 59 -7.17 -8.87 1.73
CA HIS A 59 -6.73 -8.73 3.12
C HIS A 59 -5.55 -9.63 3.51
N GLU A 60 -5.44 -10.83 2.94
CA GLU A 60 -4.40 -11.80 3.29
C GLU A 60 -3.14 -11.69 2.40
N THR A 61 -3.26 -11.14 1.19
CA THR A 61 -2.15 -11.13 0.21
C THR A 61 -1.70 -9.71 -0.16
N TYR A 62 -2.62 -8.82 -0.57
CA TYR A 62 -2.24 -7.53 -1.16
C TYR A 62 -2.03 -6.41 -0.15
N LEU A 63 -2.91 -6.32 0.85
CA LEU A 63 -2.88 -5.25 1.86
C LEU A 63 -1.85 -5.40 3.00
N PRO A 64 -1.40 -6.60 3.41
CA PRO A 64 -0.50 -6.74 4.57
C PRO A 64 0.76 -5.89 4.50
N ALA A 65 1.37 -5.76 3.30
CA ALA A 65 2.53 -4.91 3.12
C ALA A 65 2.21 -3.45 3.42
N PHE A 66 1.15 -2.89 2.85
CA PHE A 66 0.75 -1.50 3.10
C PHE A 66 0.42 -1.25 4.56
N LYS A 67 -0.28 -2.18 5.22
CA LYS A 67 -0.56 -2.08 6.66
C LYS A 67 0.72 -1.99 7.48
N ALA A 68 1.71 -2.84 7.18
CA ALA A 68 3.00 -2.81 7.87
C ALA A 68 3.78 -1.50 7.64
N LEU A 69 3.61 -0.86 6.48
CA LEU A 69 4.21 0.44 6.18
C LEU A 69 3.53 1.57 6.97
N VAL A 70 2.20 1.54 7.07
CA VAL A 70 1.43 2.46 7.93
C VAL A 70 1.85 2.29 9.40
N ASP A 71 1.96 1.06 9.88
CA ASP A 71 2.42 0.77 11.25
C ASP A 71 3.88 1.17 11.50
N ALA A 72 4.68 1.26 10.43
CA ALA A 72 6.04 1.78 10.49
C ALA A 72 6.11 3.32 10.43
N GLY A 73 4.96 3.99 10.32
CA GLY A 73 4.84 5.44 10.26
C GLY A 73 5.22 6.03 8.90
N VAL A 74 4.90 5.36 7.79
CA VAL A 74 5.12 5.92 6.44
C VAL A 74 4.45 7.28 6.31
N GLU A 75 5.11 8.26 5.69
CA GLU A 75 4.59 9.63 5.61
C GLU A 75 3.45 9.78 4.58
N ALA A 76 3.52 9.03 3.48
CA ALA A 76 2.56 9.15 2.38
C ALA A 76 2.12 7.80 1.82
N VAL A 77 0.93 7.76 1.23
CA VAL A 77 0.43 6.64 0.42
C VAL A 77 0.01 7.15 -0.95
N MET A 78 0.50 6.51 -2.01
CA MET A 78 0.15 6.81 -3.39
C MET A 78 -0.81 5.75 -3.92
N CYS A 79 -1.97 6.21 -4.40
CA CYS A 79 -2.96 5.35 -5.05
C CYS A 79 -2.41 4.73 -6.35
N ALA A 80 -2.94 3.56 -6.69
CA ALA A 80 -2.65 2.88 -7.94
C ALA A 80 -3.46 3.44 -9.11
N TYR A 81 -2.95 3.21 -10.32
CA TYR A 81 -3.62 3.63 -11.55
C TYR A 81 -4.85 2.78 -11.88
N ASN A 82 -4.77 1.47 -11.60
CA ASN A 82 -5.82 0.51 -11.93
C ASN A 82 -7.11 0.76 -11.14
N ARG A 83 -8.19 0.15 -11.62
CA ARG A 83 -9.38 -0.07 -10.79
C ARG A 83 -9.16 -1.29 -9.91
N THR A 84 -9.76 -1.31 -8.73
CA THR A 84 -9.89 -2.51 -7.92
C THR A 84 -11.37 -2.75 -7.67
N ASN A 85 -11.86 -3.94 -8.03
CA ASN A 85 -13.25 -4.35 -7.89
C ASN A 85 -14.24 -3.32 -8.47
N GLY A 86 -13.92 -2.77 -9.64
CA GLY A 86 -14.81 -1.85 -10.35
C GLY A 86 -14.68 -0.37 -9.99
N GLU A 87 -13.71 0.06 -9.18
CA GLU A 87 -13.53 1.48 -8.87
C GLU A 87 -12.07 1.94 -8.96
N PRO A 88 -11.75 3.10 -9.58
CA PRO A 88 -10.37 3.61 -9.66
C PRO A 88 -9.75 3.76 -8.28
N CYS A 89 -8.53 3.25 -8.07
CA CYS A 89 -7.95 3.24 -6.72
C CYS A 89 -7.79 4.65 -6.11
N CYS A 90 -7.58 5.68 -6.93
CA CYS A 90 -7.48 7.07 -6.47
C CYS A 90 -8.81 7.71 -6.06
N SER A 91 -9.95 7.06 -6.32
CA SER A 91 -11.27 7.49 -5.85
C SER A 91 -11.98 6.42 -5.01
N ASN A 92 -11.37 5.25 -4.81
CA ASN A 92 -12.01 4.10 -4.17
C ASN A 92 -12.25 4.34 -2.68
N GLN A 93 -13.52 4.55 -2.31
CA GLN A 93 -13.90 4.90 -0.93
C GLN A 93 -13.53 3.79 0.06
N TYR A 94 -13.73 2.52 -0.32
CA TYR A 94 -13.42 1.39 0.54
C TYR A 94 -11.92 1.31 0.86
N LEU A 95 -11.07 1.48 -0.16
CA LEU A 95 -9.63 1.45 0.01
C LEU A 95 -9.11 2.68 0.78
N LEU A 96 -9.47 3.88 0.34
CA LEU A 96 -8.87 5.13 0.82
C LEU A 96 -9.45 5.64 2.14
N THR A 97 -10.74 5.43 2.37
CA THR A 97 -11.41 5.94 3.57
C THR A 97 -11.66 4.82 4.55
N ASP A 98 -12.36 3.76 4.14
CA ASP A 98 -12.80 2.74 5.09
C ASP A 98 -11.64 1.90 5.63
N ILE A 99 -10.69 1.53 4.79
CA ILE A 99 -9.50 0.79 5.22
C ILE A 99 -8.40 1.75 5.70
N LEU A 100 -7.86 2.57 4.79
CA LEU A 100 -6.63 3.30 5.05
C LEU A 100 -6.77 4.30 6.22
N ARG A 101 -7.81 5.14 6.19
CA ARG A 101 -8.03 6.16 7.24
C ARG A 101 -8.73 5.58 8.46
N ASN A 102 -9.86 4.91 8.27
CA ASN A 102 -10.72 4.52 9.39
C ASN A 102 -10.22 3.27 10.12
N GLN A 103 -9.86 2.21 9.40
CA GLN A 103 -9.39 0.96 10.05
C GLN A 103 -7.93 1.05 10.49
N TRP A 104 -7.06 1.65 9.68
CA TRP A 104 -5.62 1.67 9.96
C TRP A 104 -5.14 2.93 10.68
N GLY A 105 -5.94 4.00 10.67
CA GLY A 105 -5.56 5.26 11.33
C GLY A 105 -4.39 5.97 10.64
N PHE A 106 -4.22 5.76 9.32
CA PHE A 106 -3.28 6.53 8.52
C PHE A 106 -3.72 7.99 8.38
#